data_AF-A0A1L9TTH1-F1
#
_entry.id   AF-A0A1L9TTH1-F1
#
_cell.length_a   1.000
_cell.length_b   1.000
_cell.length_c   1.000
_cell.angle_alpha   90.00
_cell.angle_beta   90.00
_cell.angle_gamma   90.00
#
_symmetry.space_group_name_H-M   'P 1'
#
loop_
_entity.id
_entity.type
_entity.pdbx_description
1 polymer ?
#
loop_
_entity_poly.entity_id
_entity_poly.type
_entity_poly.pdbx_seq_one_letter_code
_entity_poly.pdbx_strand_id
1 'polypeptide(L)'
;MKVLDGISYLSSAGFEHRSLSCSNILLDLVGNIRIGALEFCVEQSSENSQSGMIKALAKMTMILMQKNEKDDREGSNRVLGVEDTDRWPLDSLAFQFLLATSSAGSIDELRQHAFVFHRPPRGELVDLVRFALIAARISYI
;
A
#
# COMPACT_ATOMS: atom_id res chain seq x y z
N MET A 1 -4.91 -8.36 -3.97
CA MET A 1 -4.68 -7.25 -3.00
C MET A 1 -5.45 -6.01 -3.46
N LYS A 2 -6.36 -5.46 -2.64
CA LYS A 2 -7.35 -4.46 -3.09
C LYS A 2 -6.76 -3.14 -3.59
N VAL A 3 -5.64 -2.69 -3.02
CA VAL A 3 -4.97 -1.46 -3.47
C VAL A 3 -4.43 -1.60 -4.90
N LEU A 4 -3.80 -2.73 -5.23
CA LEU A 4 -3.32 -3.01 -6.60
C LEU A 4 -4.48 -3.06 -7.61
N ASP A 5 -5.62 -3.63 -7.23
CA ASP A 5 -6.82 -3.65 -8.09
C ASP A 5 -7.28 -2.22 -8.41
N GLY A 6 -7.28 -1.33 -7.40
CA GLY A 6 -7.63 0.08 -7.57
C GLY A 6 -6.63 0.86 -8.44
N ILE A 7 -5.33 0.63 -8.24
CA ILE A 7 -4.28 1.27 -9.07
C ILE A 7 -4.39 0.82 -10.53
N SER A 8 -4.58 -0.48 -10.76
CA SER A 8 -4.73 -1.03 -12.11
C SER A 8 -5.99 -0.50 -12.79
N TYR A 9 -7.10 -0.34 -12.04
CA TYR A 9 -8.29 0.34 -12.55
C TYR A 9 -8.00 1.79 -12.98
N LEU A 10 -7.36 2.59 -12.14
CA LEU A 10 -6.98 3.97 -12.48
C LEU A 10 -6.12 4.00 -13.74
N SER A 11 -5.12 3.12 -13.83
CA SER A 11 -4.26 3.07 -15.01
C SER A 11 -5.01 2.66 -16.27
N SER A 12 -5.94 1.70 -16.18
CA SER A 12 -6.77 1.30 -17.32
C SER A 12 -7.72 2.40 -17.80
N ALA A 13 -8.09 3.31 -16.89
CA ALA A 13 -8.90 4.48 -17.18
C ALA A 13 -8.07 5.70 -17.62
N GLY A 14 -6.74 5.57 -17.75
CA GLY A 14 -5.85 6.65 -18.16
C GLY A 14 -5.48 7.63 -17.04
N PHE A 15 -5.62 7.24 -15.77
CA PHE A 15 -5.33 8.08 -14.62
C PHE A 15 -4.16 7.56 -13.77
N GLU A 16 -3.43 8.47 -13.14
CA GLU A 16 -2.48 8.19 -12.07
C GLU A 16 -2.83 8.98 -10.81
N HIS A 17 -2.53 8.41 -9.63
CA HIS A 17 -2.74 9.07 -8.35
C HIS A 17 -1.42 9.65 -7.83
N ARG A 18 -1.22 10.97 -7.93
CA ARG A 18 0.08 11.62 -7.63
C ARG A 18 0.47 11.69 -6.15
N SER A 19 -0.50 11.50 -5.26
CA SER A 19 -0.29 11.55 -3.80
C SER A 19 -0.58 10.20 -3.13
N LEU A 20 -0.31 9.07 -3.79
CA LEU A 20 -0.69 7.77 -3.25
C LEU A 20 0.11 7.46 -1.97
N SER A 21 -0.59 7.19 -0.86
CA SER A 21 0.00 6.90 0.46
C SER A 21 -1.01 6.15 1.35
N CYS A 22 -0.57 5.64 2.50
CA CYS A 22 -1.45 4.97 3.47
C CYS A 22 -2.60 5.87 3.94
N SER A 23 -2.37 7.19 4.08
CA SER A 23 -3.39 8.15 4.51
C SER A 23 -4.55 8.30 3.53
N ASN A 24 -4.32 7.97 2.26
CA ASN A 24 -5.32 8.01 1.19
C ASN A 24 -5.98 6.65 0.95
N ILE A 25 -5.71 5.66 1.80
CA ILE A 25 -6.37 4.36 1.77
C ILE A 25 -7.48 4.34 2.82
N LEU A 26 -8.72 4.27 2.35
CA LEU A 26 -9.89 4.25 3.20
C LEU A 26 -10.31 2.81 3.48
N LEU A 27 -10.63 2.54 4.74
CA LEU A 27 -11.16 1.27 5.22
C LEU A 27 -12.55 1.50 5.80
N ASP A 28 -13.57 0.82 5.26
CA ASP A 28 -14.93 0.93 5.79
C ASP A 28 -15.23 -0.07 6.92
N LEU A 29 -16.39 0.09 7.57
CA LEU A 29 -16.83 -0.74 8.71
C LEU A 29 -17.02 -2.23 8.38
N VAL A 30 -17.03 -2.58 7.10
CA VAL A 30 -17.20 -3.96 6.61
C VAL A 30 -15.88 -4.50 6.04
N GLY A 31 -14.79 -3.75 6.19
CA GLY A 31 -13.45 -4.18 5.79
C GLY A 31 -13.14 -3.98 4.30
N ASN A 32 -13.90 -3.15 3.57
CA ASN A 32 -13.55 -2.81 2.19
C ASN A 32 -12.49 -1.71 2.16
N ILE A 33 -11.52 -1.89 1.27
CA ILE A 33 -10.43 -0.96 1.02
C ILE A 33 -10.73 -0.15 -0.25
N ARG A 34 -10.57 1.17 -0.19
CA ARG A 34 -10.73 2.10 -1.33
C ARG A 34 -9.60 3.12 -1.39
N ILE A 35 -9.30 3.61 -2.58
CA ILE A 35 -8.38 4.74 -2.80
C ILE A 35 -9.22 6.02 -2.70
N GLY A 36 -8.83 6.94 -1.80
CA GLY A 36 -9.43 8.25 -1.60
C GLY A 36 -8.66 9.39 -2.29
N ALA A 37 -8.89 10.62 -1.85
CA ALA A 37 -8.19 11.83 -2.31
C ALA A 37 -8.14 11.99 -3.84
N LEU A 38 -9.29 11.80 -4.49
CA LEU A 38 -9.44 11.73 -5.94
C LEU A 38 -9.06 13.04 -6.66
N GLU A 39 -9.02 14.16 -5.95
CA GLU A 39 -8.48 15.44 -6.42
C GLU A 39 -7.00 15.38 -6.83
N PHE A 40 -6.25 14.35 -6.40
CA PHE A 40 -4.87 14.09 -6.82
C PHE A 40 -4.74 13.11 -7.99
N CYS A 41 -5.87 12.59 -8.50
CA CYS A 41 -5.88 11.80 -9.73
C CYS A 41 -5.75 12.73 -10.94
N VAL A 42 -4.78 12.45 -11.79
CA VAL A 42 -4.58 13.20 -13.05
C VAL A 42 -4.51 12.25 -14.22
N GLU A 43 -4.81 12.77 -15.40
CA GLU A 43 -4.61 12.05 -16.65
C GLU A 43 -3.12 11.72 -16.82
N GLN A 44 -2.82 10.47 -17.18
CA GLN A 44 -1.46 10.04 -17.41
C GLN A 44 -0.88 10.79 -18.60
N SER A 45 0.30 11.40 -18.41
CA SER A 45 1.05 11.95 -19.53
C SER A 45 1.61 10.81 -20.40
N SER A 46 1.98 11.12 -21.64
CA SER A 46 2.54 10.15 -22.60
C SER A 46 3.82 9.44 -22.12
N GLU A 47 4.42 9.90 -21.02
CA GLU A 47 5.50 9.20 -20.31
C GLU A 47 4.87 8.15 -19.38
N ASN A 48 4.55 6.98 -19.95
CA ASN A 48 3.91 5.78 -19.36
C ASN A 48 4.63 5.15 -18.14
N SER A 49 5.27 5.94 -17.28
CA SER A 49 6.02 5.43 -16.15
C SER A 49 5.09 5.29 -14.94
N GLN A 50 4.54 4.09 -14.74
CA GLN A 50 3.89 3.71 -13.48
C GLN A 50 4.84 3.75 -12.26
N SER A 51 6.11 4.15 -12.46
CA SER A 51 7.15 4.25 -11.43
C SER A 51 6.72 5.05 -10.21
N GLY A 52 5.98 6.16 -10.38
CA GLY A 52 5.49 6.95 -9.25
C GLY A 52 4.58 6.15 -8.32
N MET A 53 3.59 5.46 -8.90
CA MET A 53 2.65 4.62 -8.14
C MET A 53 3.33 3.36 -7.57
N ILE A 54 4.29 2.77 -8.30
CA ILE A 54 5.07 1.62 -7.81
C ILE A 54 5.93 2.03 -6.60
N LYS A 55 6.61 3.19 -6.66
CA LYS A 55 7.37 3.73 -5.53
C LYS A 55 6.49 4.04 -4.32
N ALA A 56 5.31 4.61 -4.54
CA ALA A 56 4.33 4.84 -3.49
C ALA A 56 3.89 3.52 -2.83
N LEU A 57 3.61 2.49 -3.65
CA LEU A 57 3.24 1.16 -3.16
C LEU A 57 4.37 0.49 -2.36
N ALA A 58 5.62 0.64 -2.79
CA ALA A 58 6.80 0.19 -2.04
C ALA A 58 6.87 0.86 -0.66
N LYS A 59 6.73 2.19 -0.60
CA LYS A 59 6.71 2.96 0.65
C LYS A 59 5.58 2.49 1.57
N MET A 60 4.37 2.32 1.05
CA MET A 60 3.22 1.84 1.82
C MET A 60 3.45 0.43 2.39
N THR A 61 3.94 -0.49 1.56
CA THR A 61 4.26 -1.87 1.98
C THR A 61 5.28 -1.85 3.12
N MET A 62 6.34 -1.07 2.98
CA MET A 62 7.36 -0.90 4.02
C MET A 62 6.79 -0.31 5.32
N ILE A 63 5.93 0.71 5.26
CA ILE A 63 5.26 1.30 6.43
C ILE A 63 4.42 0.24 7.17
N LEU A 64 3.64 -0.54 6.44
CA LEU A 64 2.81 -1.61 7.00
C LEU A 64 3.63 -2.71 7.67
N MET A 65 4.81 -3.03 7.12
CA MET A 65 5.72 -4.01 7.71
C MET A 65 6.42 -3.47 8.97
N GLN A 66 6.95 -2.25 8.92
CA GLN A 66 7.81 -1.70 9.98
C GLN A 66 7.05 -1.09 11.17
N LYS A 67 5.71 -0.89 11.08
CA LYS A 67 4.93 -0.23 12.14
C LYS A 67 5.54 1.11 12.58
N ASN A 68 6.10 1.88 11.63
CA ASN A 68 6.82 3.11 11.93
C ASN A 68 6.14 4.31 11.25
N GLU A 69 5.57 5.18 12.09
CA GLU A 69 5.24 6.59 11.81
C GLU A 69 6.51 7.45 11.87
N LYS A 70 7.67 6.97 11.38
CA LYS A 70 8.85 7.83 11.30
C LYS A 70 8.61 8.85 10.20
N ASP A 71 8.10 9.98 10.66
CA ASP A 71 7.93 11.30 10.08
C ASP A 71 8.32 11.42 8.61
N ASP A 72 7.41 11.97 7.82
CA ASP A 72 7.62 12.51 6.47
C ASP A 72 8.60 13.71 6.44
N ARG A 73 9.50 13.82 7.43
CA ARG A 73 10.56 14.82 7.48
C ARG A 73 11.89 14.14 7.17
N GLU A 74 12.28 14.36 5.92
CA GLU A 74 13.66 14.54 5.45
C GLU A 74 14.03 13.62 4.28
N GLY A 75 14.04 14.23 3.08
CA GLY A 75 14.92 13.88 1.97
C GLY A 75 14.72 12.52 1.32
N SER A 76 13.90 12.49 0.26
CA SER A 76 13.94 11.73 -1.02
C SER A 76 14.94 10.56 -1.28
N ASN A 77 15.50 9.86 -0.29
CA ASN A 77 16.41 8.74 -0.50
C ASN A 77 16.48 7.78 0.70
N ARG A 78 15.34 7.43 1.30
CA ARG A 78 15.33 6.29 2.23
C ARG A 78 15.48 5.01 1.41
N VAL A 79 16.55 4.25 1.68
CA VAL A 79 16.77 2.92 1.09
C VAL A 79 15.57 2.05 1.44
N LEU A 80 14.91 1.49 0.41
CA LEU A 80 13.83 0.52 0.60
C LEU A 80 14.39 -0.68 1.36
N GLY A 81 13.83 -1.00 2.52
CA GLY A 81 14.29 -2.13 3.33
C GLY A 81 13.41 -2.35 4.55
N VAL A 82 13.44 -3.56 5.11
CA VAL A 82 12.76 -3.91 6.36
C VAL A 82 13.82 -4.13 7.43
N GLU A 83 13.76 -3.37 8.52
CA GLU A 83 14.74 -3.44 9.60
C GLU A 83 14.52 -4.67 10.51
N ASP A 84 13.26 -5.05 10.72
CA ASP A 84 12.86 -6.19 11.56
C ASP A 84 12.75 -7.48 10.74
N THR A 85 13.89 -8.14 10.56
CA THR A 85 14.00 -9.40 9.81
C THR A 85 13.55 -10.62 10.61
N ASP A 86 13.42 -10.51 11.93
CA ASP A 86 12.83 -11.55 12.78
C ASP A 86 11.32 -11.63 12.57
N ARG A 87 10.65 -10.48 12.47
CA ARG A 87 9.22 -10.39 12.17
C ARG A 87 8.90 -10.62 10.69
N TRP A 88 9.78 -10.19 9.79
CA TRP A 88 9.63 -10.33 8.34
C TRP A 88 10.84 -11.02 7.72
N PRO A 89 10.90 -12.36 7.76
CA PRO A 89 11.98 -13.13 7.16
C PRO A 89 12.19 -12.80 5.68
N LEU A 90 13.43 -12.88 5.21
CA LEU A 90 13.79 -12.55 3.82
C LEU A 90 13.10 -13.47 2.80
N ASP A 91 12.81 -14.70 3.17
CA ASP A 91 12.08 -15.69 2.38
C ASP A 91 10.55 -15.55 2.50
N SER A 92 10.06 -14.63 3.34
CA SER A 92 8.62 -14.36 3.46
C SER A 92 8.06 -13.74 2.18
N LEU A 93 6.83 -14.12 1.83
CA LEU A 93 6.14 -13.57 0.66
C LEU A 93 6.00 -12.04 0.72
N ALA A 94 5.86 -11.47 1.92
CA ALA A 94 5.76 -10.02 2.12
C ALA A 94 7.08 -9.32 1.79
N PHE A 95 8.21 -9.86 2.25
CA PHE A 95 9.53 -9.31 1.95
C PHE A 95 9.86 -9.42 0.45
N GLN A 96 9.57 -10.59 -0.15
CA GLN A 96 9.76 -10.81 -1.60
C GLN A 96 8.88 -9.88 -2.43
N PHE A 97 7.66 -9.59 -2.00
CA PHE A 97 6.79 -8.61 -2.66
C PHE A 97 7.37 -7.20 -2.58
N LEU A 98 7.86 -6.78 -1.41
CA LEU A 98 8.53 -5.48 -1.28
C LEU A 98 9.76 -5.40 -2.20
N LEU A 99 10.56 -6.46 -2.27
CA LEU A 99 11.70 -6.52 -3.19
C LEU A 99 11.25 -6.40 -4.65
N ALA A 100 10.18 -7.08 -5.05
CA ALA A 100 9.62 -7.00 -6.41
C ALA A 100 9.19 -5.57 -6.78
N THR A 101 8.73 -4.76 -5.82
CA THR A 101 8.40 -3.34 -6.10
C THR A 101 9.60 -2.48 -6.52
N SER A 102 10.84 -2.92 -6.23
CA SER A 102 12.05 -2.20 -6.64
C SER A 102 12.46 -2.46 -8.10
N SER A 103 12.06 -3.61 -8.64
CA SER A 103 12.39 -4.05 -10.01
C SER A 103 11.22 -4.01 -10.97
N ALA A 104 9.98 -3.89 -10.47
CA ALA A 104 8.79 -3.97 -11.29
C ALA A 104 8.72 -2.82 -12.31
N GLY A 105 8.49 -3.18 -13.57
CA GLY A 105 8.24 -2.22 -14.65
C GLY A 105 6.78 -1.80 -14.73
N SER A 106 5.86 -2.57 -14.12
CA SER A 106 4.42 -2.31 -14.17
C SER A 106 3.69 -2.80 -12.93
N ILE A 107 2.49 -2.26 -12.73
CA ILE A 107 1.53 -2.70 -11.72
C ILE A 107 1.02 -4.11 -12.00
N ASP A 108 0.87 -4.48 -13.27
CA ASP A 108 0.39 -5.80 -13.66
C ASP A 108 1.39 -6.91 -13.33
N GLU A 109 2.69 -6.64 -13.42
CA GLU A 109 3.75 -7.52 -12.93
C GLU A 109 3.59 -7.78 -11.42
N LEU A 110 3.38 -6.73 -10.63
CA LEU A 110 3.17 -6.85 -9.18
C LEU A 110 1.88 -7.61 -8.83
N ARG A 111 0.82 -7.48 -9.64
CA ARG A 111 -0.43 -8.23 -9.45
C ARG A 111 -0.26 -9.74 -9.58
N GLN A 112 0.74 -10.19 -10.32
CA GLN A 112 1.04 -11.61 -10.52
C GLN A 112 1.92 -12.19 -9.41
N HIS A 113 2.38 -11.37 -8.45
CA HIS A 113 3.23 -11.84 -7.37
C HIS A 113 2.45 -12.75 -6.40
N ALA A 114 3.10 -13.82 -5.92
CA ALA A 114 2.49 -14.83 -5.03
C ALA A 114 1.84 -14.24 -3.77
N PHE A 115 2.42 -13.18 -3.21
CA PHE A 115 1.85 -12.41 -2.09
C PHE A 115 0.42 -11.89 -2.36
N VAL A 116 0.12 -11.50 -3.60
CA VAL A 116 -1.19 -10.92 -3.98
C VAL A 116 -2.29 -11.97 -3.99
N PHE A 117 -1.94 -13.22 -4.26
CA PHE A 117 -2.82 -14.39 -4.24
C PHE A 117 -3.01 -14.96 -2.83
N HIS A 118 -2.07 -14.68 -1.92
CA HIS A 118 -2.23 -15.04 -0.52
C HIS A 118 -3.34 -14.17 0.10
N ARG A 119 -4.55 -14.73 0.18
CA ARG A 119 -5.71 -14.04 0.70
C ARG A 119 -5.86 -14.38 2.19
N PRO A 120 -5.76 -13.40 3.10
CA PRO A 120 -6.11 -13.64 4.48
C PRO A 120 -7.59 -14.04 4.62
N PRO A 121 -7.95 -14.80 5.67
CA PRO A 121 -9.32 -15.10 6.05
C PRO A 121 -10.24 -13.88 5.95
N ARG A 122 -11.47 -14.09 5.46
CA ARG A 122 -12.49 -13.04 5.46
C ARG A 122 -12.77 -12.61 6.90
N GLY A 123 -12.70 -11.31 7.19
CA GLY A 123 -13.10 -10.75 8.48
C GLY A 123 -11.98 -10.08 9.28
N GLU A 124 -10.70 -10.36 8.99
CA GLU A 124 -9.57 -9.78 9.76
C GLU A 124 -9.56 -8.25 9.77
N LEU A 125 -9.89 -7.63 8.63
CA LEU A 125 -10.00 -6.17 8.55
C LEU A 125 -11.20 -5.62 9.32
N VAL A 126 -12.28 -6.39 9.45
CA VAL A 126 -13.45 -5.98 10.26
C VAL A 126 -13.06 -5.94 11.73
N ASP A 127 -12.31 -6.93 12.20
CA ASP A 127 -11.84 -6.97 13.59
C ASP A 127 -10.82 -5.84 13.86
N LEU A 128 -9.96 -5.52 12.90
CA LEU A 128 -9.09 -4.35 12.98
C LEU A 128 -9.89 -3.05 13.11
N VAL A 129 -10.95 -2.86 12.32
CA VAL A 129 -11.81 -1.67 12.39
C VAL A 129 -12.53 -1.60 13.73
N ARG A 130 -13.09 -2.72 14.20
CA ARG A 130 -13.74 -2.78 15.51
C ARG A 130 -12.78 -2.43 16.64
N PHE A 131 -11.56 -2.97 16.59
CA PHE A 131 -10.53 -2.66 17.57
C PHE A 131 -10.16 -1.17 17.53
N ALA A 132 -9.94 -0.60 16.35
CA ALA A 132 -9.63 0.82 16.19
C ALA A 132 -10.74 1.73 16.74
N LEU A 133 -12.02 1.40 16.51
CA LEU A 133 -13.16 2.15 17.06
C LEU A 133 -13.21 2.10 18.60
N ILE A 134 -12.95 0.93 19.18
CA ILE A 134 -12.89 0.76 20.64
C ILE A 134 -11.71 1.56 21.22
N ALA A 135 -10.53 1.43 20.62
CA ALA A 135 -9.32 2.13 21.05
C ALA A 135 -9.50 3.65 20.99
N ALA A 136 -10.00 4.18 19.86
CA ALA A 136 -10.27 5.60 19.69
C ALA A 136 -11.25 6.11 20.74
N ARG A 137 -12.33 5.37 21.03
CA ARG A 137 -13.31 5.74 22.07
C ARG A 137 -12.67 5.81 23.47
N ILE A 138 -11.75 4.90 23.79
CA ILE A 138 -11.05 4.89 25.08
C ILE A 138 -10.09 6.07 25.19
N SER A 139 -9.45 6.50 24.08
CA SER A 139 -8.52 7.65 24.08
C SER A 139 -9.17 9.03 24.32
N TYR A 140 -10.50 9.11 24.29
CA TYR A 140 -11.27 10.35 24.57
C TYR A 140 -11.94 10.37 25.96
N ILE A 141 -11.67 9.37 26.81
CA ILE A 141 -12.14 9.29 28.21
C ILE A 141 -10.94 9.43 29.14
#